data_AF-A0A7L4QXS1-F1
#
_entry.id   AF-A0A7L4QXS1-F1
#
_cell.length_a   1.000
_cell.length_b   1.000
_cell.length_c   1.000
_cell.angle_alpha   90.00
_cell.angle_beta   90.00
_cell.angle_gamma   90.00
#
_symmetry.space_group_name_H-M   'P 1'
#
loop_
_entity.id
_entity.type
_entity.pdbx_description
1 polymer ?
#
loop_
_entity_poly.entity_id
_entity_poly.type
_entity_poly.pdbx_seq_one_letter_code
_entity_poly.pdbx_strand_id
1 'polypeptide(L)'
;MIKIAIVTDGPYGERAYATIKPEFETEFIVLEPPEGTFADEVDIPEEELTKIKDADLVITYILHPDLTLDLVDAIHPEVDWIIVGAWRGEGFKNQLLSYGNVTCPENMCDLTENGNPTFDQFVAKFGRPVVRISCQGDKVVDIEVERCSPCGSTQFVAEELKGESTDNLPIKAGLKIQHYPCRAPKMRLFTDDECKKELAANFHKDAFQEALEDEK
;
A
#
# COMPACT_ATOMS: atom_id res chain seq x y z
N MET A 1 8.17 3.35 -18.37
CA MET A 1 7.52 2.58 -17.30
C MET A 1 8.37 2.84 -16.09
N ILE A 2 7.79 3.30 -14.98
CA ILE A 2 8.57 3.68 -13.80
C ILE A 2 9.19 2.44 -13.16
N LYS A 3 10.41 2.58 -12.63
CA LYS A 3 11.12 1.58 -11.86
C LYS A 3 10.81 1.75 -10.38
N ILE A 4 10.45 0.65 -9.72
CA ILE A 4 10.03 0.64 -8.32
C ILE A 4 11.00 -0.21 -7.50
N ALA A 5 11.47 0.30 -6.36
CA ALA A 5 12.19 -0.50 -5.38
C ALA A 5 11.29 -0.72 -4.16
N ILE A 6 11.08 -1.98 -3.77
CA ILE A 6 10.44 -2.35 -2.51
C ILE A 6 11.51 -2.77 -1.53
N VAL A 7 11.68 -1.99 -0.46
CA VAL A 7 12.70 -2.20 0.57
C VAL A 7 12.04 -2.72 1.84
N THR A 8 12.61 -3.75 2.46
CA THR A 8 12.06 -4.37 3.68
C THR A 8 13.16 -4.85 4.61
N ASP A 9 12.85 -4.99 5.89
CA ASP A 9 13.66 -5.68 6.89
C ASP A 9 13.18 -7.12 7.16
N GLY A 10 12.27 -7.63 6.31
CA GLY A 10 11.88 -9.05 6.25
C GLY A 10 10.38 -9.33 6.52
N PRO A 11 9.75 -8.79 7.57
CA PRO A 11 8.37 -9.14 7.92
C PRO A 11 7.32 -8.80 6.87
N TYR A 12 7.55 -7.77 6.06
CA TYR A 12 6.57 -7.16 5.16
C TYR A 12 7.10 -6.98 3.72
N GLY A 13 6.24 -6.56 2.80
CA GLY A 13 6.60 -6.26 1.41
C GLY A 13 6.38 -7.39 0.39
N GLU A 14 6.52 -8.65 0.76
CA GLU A 14 6.47 -9.80 -0.17
C GLU A 14 5.19 -9.86 -1.05
N ARG A 15 4.03 -9.55 -0.47
CA ARG A 15 2.74 -9.55 -1.20
C ARG A 15 2.58 -8.32 -2.07
N ALA A 16 3.10 -7.19 -1.61
CA ALA A 16 3.13 -5.97 -2.41
C ALA A 16 3.99 -6.21 -3.66
N TYR A 17 5.18 -6.77 -3.47
CA TYR A 17 6.05 -7.17 -4.58
C TYR A 17 5.37 -8.13 -5.57
N ALA A 18 4.73 -9.20 -5.07
CA ALA A 18 4.04 -10.15 -5.93
C ALA A 18 2.91 -9.51 -6.76
N THR A 19 2.25 -8.48 -6.23
CA THR A 19 1.12 -7.78 -6.86
C THR A 19 1.58 -6.68 -7.81
N ILE A 20 2.68 -5.98 -7.49
CA ILE A 20 3.17 -4.80 -8.23
C ILE A 20 4.06 -5.21 -9.42
N LYS A 21 4.90 -6.24 -9.26
CA LYS A 21 5.86 -6.68 -10.30
C LYS A 21 5.27 -7.02 -11.69
N PRO A 22 3.98 -7.44 -11.85
CA PRO A 22 3.43 -7.68 -13.18
C PRO A 22 3.13 -6.37 -13.95
N GLU A 23 2.94 -5.26 -13.24
CA GLU A 23 2.56 -3.96 -13.82
C GLU A 23 3.76 -3.00 -13.98
N PHE A 24 4.76 -3.13 -13.12
CA PHE A 24 5.94 -2.25 -13.09
C PHE A 24 7.25 -3.04 -12.97
N GLU A 25 8.32 -2.49 -13.54
CA GLU A 25 9.67 -2.97 -13.28
C GLU A 25 9.98 -2.77 -11.80
N THR A 26 10.07 -3.88 -11.05
CA THR A 26 10.14 -3.84 -9.59
C THR A 26 11.30 -4.67 -9.07
N GLU A 27 12.12 -4.07 -8.21
CA GLU A 27 13.14 -4.77 -7.42
C GLU A 27 12.68 -4.98 -5.98
N PHE A 28 13.05 -6.11 -5.38
CA PHE A 28 12.76 -6.43 -3.98
C PHE A 28 14.06 -6.57 -3.20
N ILE A 29 14.29 -5.64 -2.28
CA ILE A 29 15.55 -5.48 -1.58
C ILE A 29 15.30 -5.70 -0.08
N VAL A 30 16.09 -6.59 0.50
CA VAL A 30 16.02 -6.91 1.93
C VAL A 30 17.25 -6.31 2.60
N LEU A 31 17.04 -5.44 3.58
CA LEU A 31 18.10 -4.87 4.41
C LEU A 31 18.06 -5.52 5.79
N GLU A 32 19.23 -5.71 6.40
CA GLU A 32 19.31 -6.23 7.77
C GLU A 32 19.05 -5.08 8.75
N PRO A 33 18.05 -5.18 9.65
CA PRO A 33 17.83 -4.17 10.66
C PRO A 33 18.91 -4.25 11.75
N PRO A 34 19.28 -3.12 12.38
CA PRO A 34 20.16 -3.12 13.54
C PRO A 34 19.63 -4.01 14.68
N GLU A 35 20.52 -4.60 15.49
CA GLU A 35 20.13 -5.53 16.59
C GLU A 35 19.46 -4.82 17.79
N GLY A 36 19.33 -3.49 17.77
CA GLY A 36 18.79 -2.65 18.85
C GLY A 36 17.42 -2.01 18.55
N THR A 37 16.87 -1.30 19.53
CA THR A 37 15.72 -0.39 19.31
C THR A 37 16.17 0.96 18.73
N PHE A 38 17.42 1.32 19.02
CA PHE A 38 18.11 2.48 18.50
C PHE A 38 19.47 2.00 17.99
N ALA A 39 19.90 2.54 16.87
CA ALA A 39 21.20 2.28 16.29
C ALA A 39 22.08 3.53 16.39
N ASP A 40 23.31 3.37 16.86
CA ASP A 40 24.29 4.46 16.84
C ASP A 40 24.77 4.73 15.40
N GLU A 41 24.88 3.67 14.59
CA GLU A 41 25.18 3.72 13.16
C GLU A 41 24.29 2.71 12.42
N VAL A 42 23.64 3.16 11.35
CA VAL A 42 22.94 2.30 10.40
C VAL A 42 23.85 2.13 9.19
N ASP A 43 24.22 0.89 8.88
CA ASP A 43 24.97 0.58 7.67
C ASP A 43 24.02 0.05 6.60
N ILE A 44 23.85 0.84 5.53
CA ILE A 44 23.14 0.40 4.32
C ILE A 44 24.21 0.06 3.29
N PRO A 45 24.34 -1.23 2.89
CA PRO A 45 25.33 -1.64 1.90
C PRO A 45 25.28 -0.78 0.63
N GLU A 46 26.45 -0.33 0.15
CA GLU A 46 26.54 0.60 -0.99
C GLU A 46 25.93 0.02 -2.28
N GLU A 47 26.02 -1.29 -2.49
CA GLU A 47 25.45 -1.97 -3.66
C GLU A 47 23.92 -1.88 -3.67
N GLU A 48 23.30 -2.15 -2.53
CA GLU A 48 21.86 -2.08 -2.29
C GLU A 48 21.39 -0.64 -2.39
N LEU A 49 22.12 0.30 -1.79
CA LEU A 49 21.80 1.72 -1.87
C LEU A 49 21.83 2.23 -3.31
N THR A 50 22.80 1.80 -4.11
CA THR A 50 22.90 2.14 -5.54
C THR A 50 21.69 1.62 -6.31
N LYS A 51 21.25 0.39 -6.06
CA LYS A 51 20.05 -0.19 -6.68
C LYS A 51 18.77 0.58 -6.29
N ILE A 52 18.66 1.00 -5.03
CA ILE A 52 17.50 1.76 -4.54
C ILE A 52 17.46 3.14 -5.20
N LYS A 53 18.60 3.81 -5.36
CA LYS A 53 18.71 5.13 -5.98
C LYS A 53 18.44 5.14 -7.48
N ASP A 54 18.60 4.00 -8.15
CA ASP A 54 18.26 3.83 -9.57
C ASP A 54 16.74 3.70 -9.82
N ALA A 55 15.91 3.57 -8.77
CA ALA A 55 14.46 3.53 -8.90
C ALA A 55 13.84 4.93 -8.92
N ASP A 56 12.74 5.09 -9.65
CA ASP A 56 11.95 6.33 -9.67
C ASP A 56 11.09 6.45 -8.39
N LEU A 57 10.54 5.33 -7.92
CA LEU A 57 9.68 5.28 -6.73
C LEU A 57 10.12 4.19 -5.76
N VAL A 58 10.21 4.53 -4.47
CA VAL A 58 10.61 3.59 -3.43
C VAL A 58 9.48 3.35 -2.45
N ILE A 59 9.17 2.07 -2.17
CA ILE A 59 8.21 1.67 -1.14
C ILE A 59 8.99 0.96 -0.03
N THR A 60 9.09 1.57 1.13
CA THR A 60 9.73 0.93 2.29
C THR A 60 8.69 0.34 3.25
N TYR A 61 8.93 -0.89 3.67
CA TYR A 61 8.20 -1.60 4.71
C TYR A 61 9.09 -1.91 5.93
N ILE A 62 10.25 -1.25 6.03
CA ILE A 62 11.17 -1.38 7.16
C ILE A 62 10.47 -0.94 8.46
N LEU A 63 10.64 -1.72 9.52
CA LEU A 63 10.09 -1.44 10.84
C LEU A 63 11.03 -0.67 11.75
N HIS A 64 12.34 -0.83 11.57
CA HIS A 64 13.32 -0.12 12.37
C HIS A 64 13.31 1.38 12.00
N PRO A 65 12.99 2.29 12.94
CA PRO A 65 12.82 3.71 12.62
C PRO A 65 14.10 4.38 12.12
N ASP A 66 15.25 4.08 12.74
CA ASP A 66 16.53 4.68 12.32
C ASP A 66 16.93 4.24 10.91
N LEU A 67 16.81 2.94 10.59
CA LEU A 67 17.04 2.43 9.23
C LEU A 67 16.11 3.07 8.19
N THR A 68 14.83 3.26 8.52
CA THR A 68 13.90 3.96 7.63
C THR A 68 14.31 5.41 7.42
N LEU A 69 14.71 6.12 8.48
CA LEU A 69 15.10 7.53 8.39
C LEU A 69 16.38 7.71 7.58
N ASP A 70 17.42 6.92 7.86
CA ASP A 70 18.72 6.99 7.18
C ASP A 70 18.58 6.58 5.71
N LEU A 71 17.74 5.58 5.43
CA LEU A 71 17.40 5.23 4.04
C LEU A 71 16.76 6.42 3.33
N VAL A 72 15.74 7.04 3.94
CA VAL A 72 15.04 8.18 3.34
C VAL A 72 15.98 9.36 3.13
N ASP A 73 16.79 9.72 4.12
CA ASP A 73 17.81 10.79 4.01
C ASP A 73 18.78 10.54 2.84
N ALA A 74 19.22 9.29 2.66
CA ALA A 74 20.15 8.93 1.62
C ALA A 74 19.56 8.95 0.20
N ILE A 75 18.26 8.66 0.03
CA ILE A 75 17.65 8.45 -1.29
C ILE A 75 16.72 9.58 -1.75
N HIS A 76 16.16 10.38 -0.83
CA HIS A 76 15.19 11.42 -1.18
C HIS A 76 15.67 12.44 -2.23
N PRO A 77 16.98 12.76 -2.38
CA PRO A 77 17.43 13.68 -3.42
C PRO A 77 17.48 13.05 -4.82
N GLU A 78 17.45 11.72 -4.90
CA GLU A 78 17.73 10.95 -6.13
C GLU A 78 16.50 10.24 -6.70
N VAL A 79 15.47 10.01 -5.87
CA VAL A 79 14.22 9.35 -6.27
C VAL A 79 13.06 10.35 -6.35
N ASP A 80 12.10 10.11 -7.25
CA ASP A 80 10.97 11.03 -7.43
C ASP A 80 10.01 11.01 -6.25
N TRP A 81 9.74 9.82 -5.68
CA TRP A 81 8.82 9.67 -4.57
C TRP A 81 9.12 8.47 -3.66
N ILE A 82 8.84 8.62 -2.36
CA ILE A 82 9.01 7.57 -1.36
C ILE A 82 7.69 7.32 -0.63
N ILE A 83 7.28 6.06 -0.54
CA ILE A 83 6.13 5.63 0.25
C ILE A 83 6.64 4.83 1.45
N VAL A 84 6.44 5.36 2.65
CA VAL A 84 6.78 4.67 3.90
C VAL A 84 5.55 3.93 4.39
N GLY A 85 5.46 2.64 4.04
CA GLY A 85 4.31 1.78 4.36
C GLY A 85 4.27 1.29 5.80
N ALA A 86 5.35 1.45 6.55
CA ALA A 86 5.43 1.11 7.97
C ALA A 86 6.10 2.24 8.76
N TRP A 87 5.34 2.85 9.67
CA TRP A 87 5.80 3.93 10.54
C TRP A 87 4.97 3.94 11.83
N ARG A 88 5.49 4.59 12.88
CA ARG A 88 4.77 4.76 14.14
C ARG A 88 5.12 6.08 14.81
N GLY A 89 4.09 6.78 15.28
CA GLY A 89 4.22 8.02 16.03
C GLY A 89 4.25 9.25 15.12
N GLU A 90 3.45 10.26 15.48
CA GLU A 90 3.31 11.48 14.68
C GLU A 90 4.60 12.28 14.55
N GLY A 91 5.47 12.25 15.55
CA GLY A 91 6.78 12.90 15.47
C GLY A 91 7.65 12.34 14.33
N PHE A 92 7.72 11.01 14.25
CA PHE A 92 8.48 10.32 13.20
C PHE A 92 7.86 10.53 11.82
N LYS A 93 6.52 10.45 11.73
CA LYS A 93 5.77 10.77 10.52
C LYS A 93 6.08 12.18 10.02
N ASN A 94 5.99 13.19 10.89
CA ASN A 94 6.24 14.58 10.52
C ASN A 94 7.69 14.81 10.08
N GLN A 95 8.65 14.11 10.68
CA GLN A 95 10.04 14.13 10.25
C GLN A 95 10.20 13.58 8.83
N LEU A 96 9.61 12.41 8.54
CA LEU A 96 9.63 11.82 7.21
C LEU A 96 8.95 12.71 6.15
N LEU A 97 7.80 13.30 6.48
CA LEU A 97 7.09 14.20 5.57
C LEU A 97 7.86 15.50 5.27
N SER A 98 8.80 15.91 6.14
CA SER A 98 9.58 17.14 5.96
C SER A 98 10.53 17.11 4.76
N TYR A 99 10.87 15.92 4.24
CA TYR A 99 11.67 15.75 3.02
C TYR A 99 10.94 16.17 1.73
N GLY A 100 9.60 16.28 1.77
CA GLY A 100 8.78 16.86 0.70
C GLY A 100 8.34 15.90 -0.42
N ASN A 101 9.06 14.81 -0.66
CA ASN A 101 8.70 13.75 -1.62
C ASN A 101 8.38 12.41 -0.93
N VAL A 102 7.85 12.47 0.28
CA VAL A 102 7.54 11.28 1.10
C VAL A 102 6.05 11.24 1.44
N THR A 103 5.44 10.06 1.32
CA THR A 103 4.08 9.78 1.80
C THR A 103 4.11 8.69 2.86
N CYS A 104 3.50 8.96 4.02
CA CYS A 104 3.31 8.00 5.10
C CYS A 104 1.81 7.69 5.24
N PRO A 105 1.25 6.77 4.43
CA PRO A 105 -0.19 6.49 4.49
C PRO A 105 -0.56 5.75 5.78
N GLU A 106 -1.78 5.93 6.28
CA GLU A 106 -2.27 5.10 7.38
C GLU A 106 -2.39 3.64 6.94
N ASN A 107 -2.88 3.45 5.71
CA ASN A 107 -3.00 2.19 5.00
C ASN A 107 -2.52 2.34 3.56
N MET A 108 -1.83 1.34 3.03
CA MET A 108 -1.45 1.32 1.61
C MET A 108 -2.64 1.37 0.63
N CYS A 109 -3.82 0.93 1.06
CA CYS A 109 -5.07 1.04 0.30
C CYS A 109 -5.79 2.40 0.46
N ASP A 110 -5.10 3.42 0.97
CA ASP A 110 -5.60 4.80 1.08
C ASP A 110 -4.88 5.76 0.13
N LEU A 111 -3.89 5.28 -0.62
CA LEU A 111 -3.13 6.11 -1.54
C LEU A 111 -4.05 6.68 -2.65
N THR A 112 -4.00 7.99 -2.81
CA THR A 112 -4.72 8.77 -3.83
C THR A 112 -3.75 9.74 -4.49
N GLU A 113 -4.04 10.15 -5.73
CA GLU A 113 -3.16 11.02 -6.53
C GLU A 113 -2.86 12.33 -5.81
N ASN A 114 -1.61 12.81 -5.94
CA ASN A 114 -1.13 14.02 -5.29
C ASN A 114 -0.54 15.05 -6.28
N GLY A 115 -0.54 14.75 -7.58
CA GLY A 115 -0.06 15.63 -8.65
C GLY A 115 1.40 15.38 -9.06
N ASN A 116 2.15 14.53 -8.35
CA ASN A 116 3.47 14.09 -8.80
C ASN A 116 3.29 13.00 -9.90
N PRO A 117 3.87 13.16 -11.10
CA PRO A 117 3.63 12.22 -12.21
C PRO A 117 4.03 10.77 -11.91
N THR A 118 5.13 10.55 -11.22
CA THR A 118 5.66 9.21 -10.90
C THR A 118 4.78 8.53 -9.85
N PHE A 119 4.43 9.27 -8.79
CA PHE A 119 3.52 8.78 -7.77
C PHE A 119 2.11 8.53 -8.31
N ASP A 120 1.56 9.44 -9.10
CA ASP A 120 0.23 9.31 -9.69
C ASP A 120 0.17 8.15 -10.68
N GLN A 121 1.24 7.90 -11.45
CA GLN A 121 1.34 6.71 -12.31
C GLN A 121 1.29 5.40 -11.51
N PHE A 122 1.94 5.35 -10.34
CA PHE A 122 1.82 4.22 -9.43
C PHE A 122 0.41 4.11 -8.86
N VAL A 123 -0.13 5.20 -8.32
CA VAL A 123 -1.43 5.22 -7.64
C VAL A 123 -2.59 4.93 -8.59
N ALA A 124 -2.46 5.30 -9.87
CA ALA A 124 -3.44 4.94 -10.90
C ALA A 124 -3.73 3.43 -10.94
N LYS A 125 -2.72 2.60 -10.65
CA LYS A 125 -2.83 1.14 -10.57
C LYS A 125 -2.95 0.60 -9.15
N PHE A 126 -2.28 1.23 -8.19
CA PHE A 126 -2.18 0.73 -6.82
C PHE A 126 -2.46 1.77 -5.75
N GLY A 127 -3.56 1.62 -5.01
CA GLY A 127 -3.93 2.56 -3.95
C GLY A 127 -5.34 2.31 -3.43
N ARG A 128 -6.12 3.38 -3.28
CA ARG A 128 -7.54 3.29 -2.95
C ARG A 128 -8.27 2.42 -3.99
N PRO A 129 -9.02 1.38 -3.60
CA PRO A 129 -9.63 0.47 -4.56
C PRO A 129 -10.57 1.18 -5.53
N VAL A 130 -10.52 0.80 -6.81
CA VAL A 130 -11.52 1.16 -7.82
C VAL A 130 -11.85 -0.09 -8.60
N VAL A 131 -13.14 -0.41 -8.70
CA VAL A 131 -13.63 -1.60 -9.39
C VAL A 131 -14.76 -1.22 -10.33
N ARG A 132 -14.94 -2.02 -11.38
CA ARG A 132 -16.10 -1.96 -12.27
C ARG A 132 -16.84 -3.26 -12.19
N ILE A 133 -18.14 -3.20 -11.93
CA ILE A 133 -18.99 -4.38 -11.73
C ILE A 133 -19.86 -4.54 -12.96
N SER A 134 -19.96 -5.78 -13.46
CA SER A 134 -20.86 -6.14 -14.55
C SER A 134 -21.95 -7.06 -14.01
N CYS A 135 -23.21 -6.64 -14.12
CA CYS A 135 -24.34 -7.41 -13.60
C CYS A 135 -25.23 -7.99 -14.71
N GLN A 136 -25.87 -9.12 -14.41
CA GLN A 136 -27.02 -9.64 -15.17
C GLN A 136 -28.20 -9.79 -14.23
N GLY A 137 -29.09 -8.79 -14.23
CA GLY A 137 -30.16 -8.70 -13.25
C GLY A 137 -29.58 -8.39 -11.86
N ASP A 138 -29.88 -9.24 -10.89
CA ASP A 138 -29.44 -9.13 -9.49
C ASP A 138 -28.14 -9.89 -9.20
N LYS A 139 -27.46 -10.38 -10.24
CA LYS A 139 -26.28 -11.24 -10.11
C LYS A 139 -25.05 -10.62 -10.72
N VAL A 140 -23.95 -10.62 -9.97
CA VAL A 140 -22.63 -10.19 -10.41
C VAL A 140 -22.06 -11.23 -11.38
N VAL A 141 -21.80 -10.82 -12.61
CA VAL A 141 -21.17 -11.66 -13.64
C VAL A 141 -19.66 -11.55 -13.58
N ASP A 142 -19.15 -10.34 -13.48
CA ASP A 142 -17.71 -10.07 -13.41
C ASP A 142 -17.41 -8.79 -12.61
N ILE A 143 -16.19 -8.71 -12.09
CA ILE A 143 -15.67 -7.53 -11.37
C ILE A 143 -14.26 -7.27 -11.90
N GLU A 144 -14.11 -6.17 -12.64
CA GLU A 144 -12.83 -5.68 -13.13
C GLU A 144 -12.20 -4.77 -12.06
N VAL A 145 -10.93 -4.99 -11.73
CA VAL A 145 -10.20 -4.15 -10.77
C VAL A 145 -9.37 -3.13 -11.55
N GLU A 146 -9.83 -1.88 -11.57
CA GLU A 146 -9.12 -0.79 -12.26
C GLU A 146 -7.93 -0.29 -11.43
N ARG A 147 -8.10 -0.24 -10.10
CA ARG A 147 -7.07 0.13 -9.13
C ARG A 147 -7.11 -0.84 -7.94
N CYS A 148 -6.01 -1.53 -7.71
CA CYS A 148 -5.91 -2.55 -6.68
C CYS A 148 -5.22 -2.01 -5.43
N SER A 149 -5.55 -2.52 -4.24
CA SER A 149 -4.69 -2.29 -3.07
C SER A 149 -3.30 -2.87 -3.32
N PRO A 150 -2.20 -2.21 -2.91
CA PRO A 150 -0.84 -2.71 -3.16
C PRO A 150 -0.59 -4.16 -2.71
N CYS A 151 -1.26 -4.62 -1.67
CA CYS A 151 -1.13 -6.01 -1.18
C CYS A 151 -1.92 -7.06 -1.97
N GLY A 152 -2.78 -6.66 -2.91
CA GLY A 152 -3.63 -7.56 -3.70
C GLY A 152 -4.98 -7.90 -3.06
N SER A 153 -5.36 -7.24 -1.95
CA SER A 153 -6.63 -7.53 -1.27
C SER A 153 -7.86 -7.23 -2.13
N THR A 154 -7.79 -6.21 -2.99
CA THR A 154 -8.90 -5.85 -3.88
C THR A 154 -9.17 -6.95 -4.90
N GLN A 155 -8.12 -7.48 -5.54
CA GLN A 155 -8.25 -8.61 -6.46
C GLN A 155 -8.85 -9.83 -5.77
N PHE A 156 -8.40 -10.15 -4.56
CA PHE A 156 -8.94 -11.25 -3.78
C PHE A 156 -10.46 -11.09 -3.53
N VAL A 157 -10.89 -9.89 -3.12
CA VAL A 157 -12.32 -9.63 -2.87
C VAL A 157 -13.13 -9.67 -4.17
N ALA A 158 -12.60 -9.13 -5.26
CA ALA A 158 -13.25 -9.17 -6.57
C ALA A 158 -13.52 -10.61 -7.03
N GLU A 159 -12.53 -11.50 -6.94
CA GLU A 159 -12.71 -12.91 -7.31
C GLU A 159 -13.71 -13.64 -6.40
N GLU A 160 -13.67 -13.39 -5.10
CA GLU A 160 -14.56 -14.03 -4.11
C GLU A 160 -16.03 -13.62 -4.24
N LEU A 161 -16.31 -12.48 -4.88
CA LEU A 161 -17.67 -11.95 -5.04
C LEU A 161 -18.27 -12.18 -6.42
N LYS A 162 -17.56 -12.80 -7.35
CA LYS A 162 -18.13 -13.20 -8.64
C LYS A 162 -19.27 -14.21 -8.44
N GLY A 163 -20.40 -13.97 -9.07
CA GLY A 163 -21.59 -14.82 -8.96
C GLY A 163 -22.46 -14.56 -7.73
N GLU A 164 -22.07 -13.65 -6.83
CA GLU A 164 -22.91 -13.20 -5.72
C GLU A 164 -24.07 -12.32 -6.21
N SER A 165 -25.08 -12.18 -5.34
CA SER A 165 -26.14 -11.19 -5.57
C SER A 165 -25.63 -9.77 -5.32
N THR A 166 -26.13 -8.81 -6.08
CA THR A 166 -25.91 -7.36 -5.88
C THR A 166 -26.45 -6.87 -4.55
N ASP A 167 -27.37 -7.61 -3.93
CA ASP A 167 -27.93 -7.29 -2.62
C ASP A 167 -26.83 -7.31 -1.54
N ASN A 168 -26.64 -6.15 -0.91
CA ASN A 168 -25.61 -5.91 0.11
C ASN A 168 -24.18 -6.23 -0.37
N LEU A 169 -23.93 -6.25 -1.68
CA LEU A 169 -22.60 -6.54 -2.25
C LEU A 169 -21.49 -5.64 -1.66
N PRO A 170 -21.68 -4.31 -1.49
CA PRO A 170 -20.67 -3.47 -0.85
C PRO A 170 -20.32 -3.91 0.58
N ILE A 171 -21.34 -4.29 1.37
CA ILE A 171 -21.13 -4.77 2.74
C ILE A 171 -20.35 -6.09 2.72
N LYS A 172 -20.69 -7.01 1.80
CA LYS A 172 -19.95 -8.26 1.61
C LYS A 172 -18.49 -8.00 1.24
N ALA A 173 -18.21 -7.01 0.38
CA ALA A 173 -16.86 -6.63 0.00
C ALA A 173 -16.02 -6.18 1.20
N GLY A 174 -16.55 -5.26 2.01
CA GLY A 174 -15.88 -4.82 3.24
C GLY A 174 -15.64 -5.98 4.22
N LEU A 175 -16.61 -6.88 4.39
CA LEU A 175 -16.46 -8.06 5.25
C LEU A 175 -15.43 -9.06 4.72
N LYS A 176 -15.37 -9.28 3.40
CA LYS A 176 -14.43 -10.22 2.79
C LYS A 176 -12.98 -9.80 2.95
N ILE A 177 -12.68 -8.52 3.14
CA ILE A 177 -11.34 -8.05 3.52
C ILE A 177 -10.86 -8.67 4.84
N GLN A 178 -11.76 -8.99 5.77
CA GLN A 178 -11.38 -9.65 7.02
C GLN A 178 -10.93 -11.10 6.81
N HIS A 179 -11.33 -11.73 5.69
CA HIS A 179 -10.90 -13.08 5.33
C HIS A 179 -9.57 -13.08 4.58
N TYR A 180 -9.22 -11.97 3.93
CA TYR A 180 -7.89 -11.78 3.38
C TYR A 180 -6.87 -11.63 4.53
N PRO A 181 -5.63 -12.20 4.44
CA PRO A 181 -4.60 -12.10 5.47
C PRO A 181 -3.97 -10.69 5.56
N CYS A 182 -4.80 -9.65 5.63
CA CYS A 182 -4.42 -8.26 5.75
C CYS A 182 -3.59 -8.05 7.03
N ARG A 183 -2.43 -7.40 6.85
CA ARG A 183 -1.46 -7.07 7.90
C ARG A 183 -1.69 -5.68 8.51
N ALA A 184 -2.73 -4.96 8.07
CA ALA A 184 -3.14 -3.72 8.72
C ALA A 184 -3.41 -3.95 10.22
N PRO A 185 -2.98 -3.03 11.09
CA PRO A 185 -3.22 -3.12 12.53
C PRO A 185 -4.70 -3.31 12.86
N LYS A 186 -4.96 -4.21 13.81
CA LYS A 186 -6.30 -4.41 14.38
C LYS A 186 -6.61 -3.31 15.39
N MET A 187 -7.89 -3.19 15.74
CA MET A 187 -8.36 -2.34 16.84
C MET A 187 -7.55 -2.63 18.11
N ARG A 188 -7.04 -1.57 18.73
CA ARG A 188 -6.41 -1.60 20.05
C ARG A 188 -7.35 -0.94 21.05
N LEU A 189 -7.55 -1.59 22.19
CA LEU A 189 -8.33 -0.99 23.26
C LEU A 189 -7.50 0.10 23.94
N PHE A 190 -8.16 1.18 24.36
CA PHE A 190 -7.54 2.29 25.10
C PHE A 190 -6.52 3.11 24.29
N THR A 191 -6.72 3.19 22.97
CA THR A 191 -6.02 4.11 22.07
C THR A 191 -7.04 4.89 21.26
N ASP A 192 -6.72 6.13 20.91
CA ASP A 192 -7.54 6.95 20.00
C ASP A 192 -7.30 6.61 18.52
N ASP A 193 -6.41 5.64 18.23
CA ASP A 193 -6.09 5.19 16.88
C ASP A 193 -7.32 4.53 16.21
N GLU A 194 -7.67 5.00 15.02
CA GLU A 194 -8.67 4.34 14.19
C GLU A 194 -8.22 2.91 13.80
N CYS A 195 -9.20 2.00 13.73
CA CYS A 195 -8.93 0.62 13.34
C CYS A 195 -8.55 0.56 11.86
N LYS A 196 -7.25 0.43 11.58
CA LYS A 196 -6.72 0.32 10.22
C LYS A 196 -7.35 -0.81 9.39
N LYS A 197 -7.72 -1.94 10.01
CA LYS A 197 -8.50 -2.99 9.31
C LYS A 197 -9.92 -2.59 8.95
N GLU A 198 -10.56 -1.79 9.79
CA GLU A 198 -11.90 -1.27 9.51
C GLU A 198 -11.84 -0.23 8.38
N LEU A 199 -10.84 0.66 8.39
CA LEU A 199 -10.58 1.56 7.27
C LEU A 199 -10.40 0.81 5.96
N ALA A 200 -9.57 -0.25 5.95
CA ALA A 200 -9.41 -1.09 4.76
C ALA A 200 -10.73 -1.71 4.31
N ALA A 201 -11.57 -2.18 5.22
CA ALA A 201 -12.89 -2.73 4.89
C ALA A 201 -13.82 -1.65 4.30
N ASN A 202 -13.83 -0.46 4.88
CA ASN A 202 -14.65 0.67 4.40
C ASN A 202 -14.22 1.10 2.99
N PHE A 203 -12.92 1.25 2.72
CA PHE A 203 -12.46 1.59 1.36
C PHE A 203 -12.91 0.58 0.29
N HIS A 204 -12.94 -0.71 0.61
CA HIS A 204 -13.44 -1.72 -0.33
C HIS A 204 -14.96 -1.73 -0.43
N LYS A 205 -15.66 -1.49 0.68
CA LYS A 205 -17.12 -1.31 0.65
C LYS A 205 -17.48 -0.12 -0.23
N ASP A 206 -16.84 1.02 -0.03
CA ASP A 206 -17.13 2.27 -0.73
C ASP A 206 -16.85 2.11 -2.23
N ALA A 207 -15.73 1.50 -2.62
CA ALA A 207 -15.41 1.21 -4.02
C ALA A 207 -16.48 0.34 -4.71
N PHE A 208 -17.01 -0.67 -4.03
CA PHE A 208 -18.09 -1.51 -4.57
C PHE A 208 -19.44 -0.80 -4.58
N GLN A 209 -19.66 0.15 -3.67
CA GLN A 209 -20.87 0.97 -3.65
C GLN A 209 -20.88 1.94 -4.83
N GLU A 210 -19.79 2.69 -5.02
CA GLU A 210 -19.61 3.62 -6.15
C GLU A 210 -19.79 2.89 -7.49
N ALA A 211 -19.16 1.72 -7.64
CA ALA A 211 -19.27 0.91 -8.86
C ALA A 211 -20.71 0.45 -9.20
N LEU A 212 -21.56 0.24 -8.19
CA LEU A 212 -22.98 -0.11 -8.40
C LEU A 212 -23.87 1.11 -8.64
N GLU A 213 -23.44 2.29 -8.21
CA GLU A 213 -24.13 3.56 -8.47
C GLU A 213 -23.89 4.01 -9.91
N ASP A 214 -22.68 3.80 -10.44
CA ASP A 214 -22.31 4.14 -11.83
C ASP A 214 -22.95 3.23 -12.91
N GLU A 215 -23.41 2.02 -12.55
CA GLU A 215 -24.10 1.09 -13.46
C GLU A 215 -25.60 1.43 -13.65
N LYS A 216 -26.16 2.34 -12.83
CA LYS A 216 -27.58 2.74 -12.86
C LYS A 216 -27.86 3.94 -13.75
#